data_AF-A0AAV2ZDC2-F1
#
_entry.id   AF-A0AAV2ZDC2-F1
#
_cell.length_a   1.000
_cell.length_b   1.000
_cell.length_c   1.000
_cell.angle_alpha   90.00
_cell.angle_beta   90.00
_cell.angle_gamma   90.00
#
_symmetry.space_group_name_H-M   'P 1'
#
loop_
_entity.id
_entity.type
_entity.pdbx_description
1 polymer ?
#
loop_
_entity_poly.entity_id
_entity_poly.type
_entity_poly.pdbx_seq_one_letter_code
_entity_poly.pdbx_strand_id
1 'polypeptide(L)'
;MSNGGVTSANGMATGGSVFSPRPGRDSNYNRYHLTSSGSRTPRVFPPDMNAIPLSPSKLDTPMFRDRVNTLMQQGDTYAKRLDFERRRSHDLDVMLVQMREMHFAARKKLCQTTNAQKDAATSDVKSIRTLENRLEKVLTRYNEVCNANKKLRDDIQSLRREKVQQQQVHEKLERETHQKQSEIAKIASATQCAYDARDRANRQIEALRSQVMGEDDEFESGWMEKRTQLEQDRANIRDIPRLRTPKSPSRHMMLGSSAGTPGGFKLLSTPDIKLRDETLKNVRLITEKESDLRKQSERLKTVEDGLAKIKKKTGVADPDELAQALLTAEEKNFSLFNMINELNTEMELIEIENNALEELIEECRGSGVNSDSYRQHLRQHLEDQIEKSKQKVQYYEMRHAESAEAVDTMKNGGMSIFHKVGHNDEAFAQQLLSHGITEVNMTKLLGIIEQRIGELVDIHNIATNAPASPLKPDSSDGHSKPSRGGAADKKNAAATHGAGSHHHAVSGASVVAALLRPVPPAADDFGDSDNDEQDELVRPCKISDIQEKTASSVGRRKEKPNRSKR
;
A
#
# COMPACT_ATOMS: atom_id res chain seq x y z
N MET A 1 30.14 -13.15 -44.09
CA MET A 1 29.21 -14.23 -44.47
C MET A 1 27.84 -13.78 -43.96
N SER A 2 26.99 -13.07 -44.71
CA SER A 2 26.31 -13.37 -46.00
C SER A 2 25.04 -14.22 -45.84
N ASN A 3 23.91 -13.61 -46.22
CA ASN A 3 22.56 -14.16 -46.46
C ASN A 3 21.71 -14.49 -45.20
N GLY A 4 20.39 -14.24 -45.18
CA GLY A 4 19.54 -13.51 -46.14
C GLY A 4 18.05 -13.92 -46.09
N GLY A 5 17.12 -12.95 -46.21
CA GLY A 5 15.64 -13.15 -46.20
C GLY A 5 14.94 -12.16 -45.23
N VAL A 6 14.25 -11.06 -45.60
CA VAL A 6 13.26 -10.80 -46.68
C VAL A 6 12.00 -11.65 -46.43
N THR A 7 10.77 -11.17 -46.16
CA THR A 7 10.04 -9.87 -46.28
C THR A 7 8.96 -9.83 -45.16
N SER A 8 8.29 -8.74 -44.76
CA SER A 8 7.57 -7.76 -45.58
C SER A 8 7.31 -6.45 -44.83
N ALA A 9 7.17 -5.35 -45.56
CA ALA A 9 6.90 -4.02 -45.00
C ALA A 9 5.39 -3.69 -44.97
N ASN A 10 4.98 -2.86 -44.01
CA ASN A 10 3.99 -1.82 -44.31
C ASN A 10 4.25 -0.60 -43.41
N GLY A 11 4.26 0.58 -44.02
CA GLY A 11 4.92 1.76 -43.43
C GLY A 11 4.06 2.60 -42.49
N MET A 12 4.69 3.13 -41.44
CA MET A 12 4.26 4.38 -40.82
C MET A 12 4.66 5.54 -41.74
N ALA A 13 3.71 6.37 -42.14
CA ALA A 13 3.99 7.67 -42.75
C ALA A 13 3.12 8.73 -42.08
N THR A 14 3.79 9.71 -41.47
CA THR A 14 3.17 10.89 -40.88
C THR A 14 2.73 11.86 -41.99
N GLY A 15 1.53 12.43 -41.87
CA GLY A 15 0.98 13.38 -42.83
C GLY A 15 0.10 14.42 -42.14
N GLY A 16 0.55 15.68 -42.12
CA GLY A 16 -0.09 16.76 -41.37
C GLY A 16 -1.36 17.32 -42.03
N SER A 17 -2.19 17.94 -41.19
CA SER A 17 -3.35 18.73 -41.62
C SER A 17 -2.98 19.89 -42.52
N VAL A 18 -3.60 19.99 -43.70
CA VAL A 18 -3.87 21.27 -44.38
C VAL A 18 -5.28 21.26 -44.97
N PHE A 19 -6.26 21.66 -44.15
CA PHE A 19 -7.63 21.91 -44.60
C PHE A 19 -7.64 23.16 -45.48
N SER A 20 -7.51 23.01 -46.79
CA SER A 20 -7.45 24.12 -47.75
C SER A 20 -8.87 24.67 -48.04
N PRO A 21 -9.18 25.93 -47.69
CA PRO A 21 -10.45 26.54 -48.10
C PRO A 21 -10.38 26.87 -49.61
N ARG A 22 -11.29 26.29 -50.41
CA ARG A 22 -11.43 26.67 -51.83
C ARG A 22 -11.81 28.16 -51.92
N PRO A 23 -11.11 28.96 -52.76
CA PRO A 23 -11.50 30.35 -53.01
C PRO A 23 -12.77 30.42 -53.86
N GLY A 24 -13.51 31.52 -53.70
CA GLY A 24 -14.82 31.70 -54.33
C GLY A 24 -14.78 31.86 -55.85
N ARG A 25 -15.45 30.92 -56.52
CA ARG A 25 -16.12 31.02 -57.83
C ARG A 25 -17.36 30.11 -57.70
N ASP A 26 -18.55 30.47 -58.15
CA ASP A 26 -18.89 31.47 -59.16
C ASP A 26 -19.92 32.50 -58.69
N SER A 27 -19.86 33.69 -59.30
CA SER A 27 -20.92 34.69 -59.20
C SER A 27 -22.07 34.28 -60.11
N ASN A 28 -23.03 33.52 -59.58
CA ASN A 28 -24.34 33.35 -60.20
C ASN A 28 -25.08 34.70 -60.15
N TYR A 29 -24.73 35.59 -61.08
CA TYR A 29 -25.59 36.67 -61.50
C TYR A 29 -26.91 36.06 -61.98
N ASN A 30 -28.00 36.36 -61.27
CA ASN A 30 -29.34 35.95 -61.66
C ASN A 30 -29.63 36.44 -63.08
N ARG A 31 -29.55 35.51 -64.05
CA ARG A 31 -30.03 35.74 -65.41
C ARG A 31 -31.56 35.69 -65.39
N TYR A 32 -32.17 36.77 -64.92
CA TYR A 32 -33.57 37.04 -65.20
C TYR A 32 -33.72 37.22 -66.71
N HIS A 33 -34.15 36.16 -67.39
CA HIS A 33 -34.68 36.26 -68.74
C HIS A 33 -35.99 37.05 -68.68
N LEU A 34 -35.89 38.37 -68.73
CA LEU A 34 -36.98 39.21 -69.16
C LEU A 34 -37.23 38.90 -70.63
N THR A 35 -38.26 38.12 -70.89
CA THR A 35 -38.79 37.96 -72.24
C THR A 35 -39.30 39.33 -72.69
N SER A 36 -38.60 39.94 -73.66
CA SER A 36 -39.07 41.16 -74.31
C SER A 36 -40.28 40.80 -75.17
N SER A 37 -41.45 40.77 -74.53
CA SER A 37 -42.74 40.71 -75.22
C SER A 37 -42.94 42.04 -75.94
N GLY A 38 -42.61 42.04 -77.23
CA GLY A 38 -42.69 43.23 -78.08
C GLY A 38 -44.12 43.73 -78.27
N SER A 39 -44.64 44.50 -77.32
CA SER A 39 -45.76 45.40 -77.56
C SER A 39 -45.26 46.56 -78.43
N ARG A 40 -45.51 46.46 -79.74
CA ARG A 40 -45.27 47.57 -80.67
C ARG A 40 -46.07 48.77 -80.20
N THR A 41 -45.39 49.81 -79.72
CA THR A 41 -45.99 51.15 -79.63
C THR A 41 -46.31 51.60 -81.06
N PRO A 42 -47.53 52.10 -81.34
CA PRO A 42 -47.83 52.64 -82.66
C PRO A 42 -46.98 53.90 -82.88
N ARG A 43 -46.26 53.97 -84.00
CA ARG A 43 -45.54 55.19 -84.40
C ARG A 43 -46.56 56.31 -84.62
N VAL A 44 -46.54 57.34 -83.78
CA VAL A 44 -47.48 58.47 -83.84
C VAL A 44 -47.07 59.53 -84.88
N PHE A 45 -45.85 59.47 -85.43
CA PHE A 45 -45.36 60.42 -86.43
C PHE A 45 -45.16 59.76 -87.82
N PRO A 46 -45.70 60.35 -88.90
CA PRO A 46 -45.34 60.01 -90.27
C PRO A 46 -43.87 60.34 -90.58
N PRO A 47 -43.24 59.67 -91.55
CA PRO A 47 -41.83 59.89 -91.89
C PRO A 47 -41.55 61.16 -92.73
N ASP A 48 -42.58 61.89 -93.19
CA ASP A 48 -42.43 63.09 -94.02
C ASP A 48 -42.88 64.36 -93.29
N MET A 49 -41.90 65.20 -92.92
CA MET A 49 -42.13 66.56 -92.41
C MET A 49 -42.37 67.60 -93.52
N ASN A 50 -42.20 67.21 -94.79
CA ASN A 50 -42.23 68.13 -95.93
C ASN A 50 -43.62 68.30 -96.59
N ALA A 51 -44.69 67.78 -95.97
CA ALA A 51 -46.05 67.80 -96.52
C ALA A 51 -47.04 68.72 -95.75
N ILE A 52 -46.54 69.75 -95.06
CA ILE A 52 -47.39 70.74 -94.35
C ILE A 52 -47.44 72.06 -95.14
N PRO A 53 -48.42 72.25 -96.05
CA PRO A 53 -48.72 73.57 -96.59
C PRO A 53 -49.37 74.42 -95.49
N LEU A 54 -48.61 75.34 -94.91
CA LEU A 54 -49.08 76.34 -93.95
C LEU A 54 -50.00 77.38 -94.65
N SER A 55 -51.25 77.00 -94.89
CA SER A 55 -52.33 77.91 -95.31
C SER A 55 -53.39 78.00 -94.21
N PRO A 56 -53.68 79.19 -93.63
CA PRO A 56 -54.59 79.33 -92.50
C PRO A 56 -56.01 78.78 -92.75
N SER A 57 -56.46 78.77 -94.01
CA SER A 57 -57.82 78.43 -94.43
C SER A 57 -58.15 76.92 -94.49
N LYS A 58 -57.20 76.02 -94.26
CA LYS A 58 -57.46 74.56 -94.19
C LYS A 58 -57.54 74.00 -92.76
N LEU A 59 -57.24 74.81 -91.75
CA LEU A 59 -57.26 74.40 -90.33
C LEU A 59 -58.68 74.27 -89.76
N ASP A 60 -59.68 74.91 -90.38
CA ASP A 60 -61.05 75.00 -89.85
C ASP A 60 -62.05 74.07 -90.55
N THR A 61 -61.56 72.98 -91.13
CA THR A 61 -62.44 71.92 -91.69
C THR A 61 -62.92 71.02 -90.55
N PRO A 62 -64.23 70.73 -90.38
CA PRO A 62 -64.74 69.97 -89.22
C PRO A 62 -64.08 68.58 -89.08
N MET A 63 -63.83 67.89 -90.20
CA MET A 63 -63.10 66.62 -90.24
C MET A 63 -61.66 66.72 -89.70
N PHE A 64 -60.97 67.85 -89.92
CA PHE A 64 -59.64 68.07 -89.37
C PHE A 64 -59.71 68.33 -87.87
N ARG A 65 -60.68 69.14 -87.41
CA ARG A 65 -60.87 69.44 -85.99
C ARG A 65 -61.20 68.18 -85.17
N ASP A 66 -62.05 67.30 -85.69
CA ASP A 66 -62.35 66.01 -85.04
C ASP A 66 -61.16 65.04 -85.06
N ARG A 67 -60.32 65.09 -86.10
CA ARG A 67 -59.07 64.33 -86.14
C ARG A 67 -58.03 64.84 -85.12
N VAL A 68 -57.92 66.16 -84.95
CA VAL A 68 -57.10 66.76 -83.89
C VAL A 68 -57.64 66.41 -82.51
N ASN A 69 -58.96 66.50 -82.29
CA ASN A 69 -59.60 66.13 -81.02
C ASN A 69 -59.39 64.66 -80.65
N THR A 70 -59.52 63.74 -81.61
CA THR A 70 -59.26 62.30 -81.36
C THR A 70 -57.77 62.02 -81.12
N LEU A 71 -56.85 62.70 -81.81
CA LEU A 71 -55.42 62.61 -81.52
C LEU A 71 -55.06 63.20 -80.14
N MET A 72 -55.72 64.27 -79.71
CA MET A 72 -55.53 64.89 -78.40
C MET A 72 -56.03 63.96 -77.27
N GLN A 73 -57.22 63.36 -77.42
CA GLN A 73 -57.73 62.33 -76.49
C GLN A 73 -56.84 61.07 -76.47
N GLN A 74 -56.26 60.67 -77.61
CA GLN A 74 -55.24 59.61 -77.64
C GLN A 74 -53.98 60.04 -76.89
N GLY A 75 -53.50 61.27 -77.06
CA GLY A 75 -52.42 61.86 -76.27
C GLY A 75 -52.69 61.80 -74.77
N ASP A 76 -53.85 62.26 -74.32
CA ASP A 76 -54.26 62.27 -72.90
C ASP A 76 -54.36 60.85 -72.31
N THR A 77 -54.86 59.88 -73.09
CA THR A 77 -54.96 58.48 -72.63
C THR A 77 -53.59 57.79 -72.60
N TYR A 78 -52.68 58.09 -73.53
CA TYR A 78 -51.29 57.64 -73.45
C TYR A 78 -50.53 58.30 -72.31
N ALA A 79 -50.72 59.60 -72.04
CA ALA A 79 -50.12 60.30 -70.91
C ALA A 79 -50.56 59.68 -69.57
N LYS A 80 -51.87 59.47 -69.38
CA LYS A 80 -52.41 58.79 -68.18
C LYS A 80 -51.86 57.37 -68.00
N ARG A 81 -51.69 56.60 -69.09
CA ARG A 81 -51.06 55.26 -69.04
C ARG A 81 -49.56 55.33 -68.72
N LEU A 82 -48.84 56.31 -69.26
CA LEU A 82 -47.42 56.53 -68.99
C LEU A 82 -47.20 56.91 -67.52
N ASP A 83 -48.02 57.78 -66.96
CA ASP A 83 -47.92 58.17 -65.55
C ASP A 83 -48.33 57.05 -64.59
N PHE A 84 -49.28 56.18 -64.99
CA PHE A 84 -49.59 54.96 -64.25
C PHE A 84 -48.41 53.98 -64.23
N GLU A 85 -47.78 53.69 -65.38
CA GLU A 85 -46.60 52.81 -65.45
C GLU A 85 -45.36 53.44 -64.78
N ARG A 86 -45.20 54.77 -64.80
CA ARG A 86 -44.15 55.45 -64.02
C ARG A 86 -44.32 55.24 -62.51
N ARG A 87 -45.55 55.38 -61.98
CA ARG A 87 -45.85 55.10 -60.56
C ARG A 87 -45.60 53.63 -60.24
N ARG A 88 -46.11 52.73 -61.08
CA ARG A 88 -45.90 51.29 -60.92
C ARG A 88 -44.42 50.89 -60.96
N SER A 89 -43.62 51.49 -61.84
CA SER A 89 -42.16 51.29 -61.88
C SER A 89 -41.51 51.77 -60.59
N HIS A 90 -41.89 52.96 -60.09
CA HIS A 90 -41.39 53.49 -58.83
C HIS A 90 -41.72 52.59 -57.64
N ASP A 91 -42.97 52.11 -57.55
CA ASP A 91 -43.41 51.18 -56.49
C ASP A 91 -42.61 49.86 -56.55
N LEU A 92 -42.37 49.33 -57.76
CA LEU A 92 -41.55 48.14 -57.98
C LEU A 92 -40.07 48.37 -57.63
N ASP A 93 -39.50 49.54 -57.94
CA ASP A 93 -38.13 49.91 -57.59
C ASP A 93 -37.97 50.03 -56.06
N VAL A 94 -38.93 50.65 -55.37
CA VAL A 94 -38.96 50.72 -53.90
C VAL A 94 -39.04 49.32 -53.28
N MET A 95 -39.92 48.45 -53.78
CA MET A 95 -39.97 47.06 -53.32
C MET A 95 -38.68 46.29 -53.62
N LEU A 96 -38.01 46.55 -54.75
CA LEU A 96 -36.72 45.95 -55.08
C LEU A 96 -35.62 46.36 -54.10
N VAL A 97 -35.59 47.63 -53.67
CA VAL A 97 -34.66 48.10 -52.63
C VAL A 97 -34.94 47.42 -51.30
N GLN A 98 -36.18 47.41 -50.83
CA GLN A 98 -36.57 46.74 -49.58
C GLN A 98 -36.23 45.25 -49.58
N MET A 99 -36.51 44.54 -50.68
CA MET A 99 -36.18 43.12 -50.81
C MET A 99 -34.66 42.86 -50.86
N ARG A 100 -33.87 43.77 -51.42
CA ARG A 100 -32.39 43.70 -51.38
C ARG A 100 -31.85 43.93 -49.97
N GLU A 101 -32.39 44.88 -49.23
CA GLU A 101 -32.03 45.14 -47.83
C GLU A 101 -32.37 43.95 -46.93
N MET A 102 -33.60 43.40 -47.07
CA MET A 102 -34.03 42.21 -46.33
C MET A 102 -33.14 40.99 -46.66
N HIS A 103 -32.81 40.78 -47.94
CA HIS A 103 -31.90 39.72 -48.35
C HIS A 103 -30.46 39.92 -47.81
N PHE A 104 -29.95 41.16 -47.80
CA PHE A 104 -28.65 41.48 -47.21
C PHE A 104 -28.64 41.27 -45.69
N ALA A 105 -29.68 41.69 -44.99
CA ALA A 105 -29.84 41.49 -43.56
C ALA A 105 -29.93 40.00 -43.19
N ALA A 106 -30.69 39.20 -43.95
CA ALA A 106 -30.77 37.74 -43.80
C ALA A 106 -29.40 37.08 -44.03
N ARG A 107 -28.69 37.46 -45.10
CA ARG A 107 -27.34 36.94 -45.41
C ARG A 107 -26.31 37.33 -44.34
N LYS A 108 -26.40 38.54 -43.78
CA LYS A 108 -25.54 39.00 -42.67
C LYS A 108 -25.80 38.19 -41.40
N LYS A 109 -27.07 38.00 -41.02
CA LYS A 109 -27.45 37.14 -39.88
C LYS A 109 -26.93 35.70 -40.05
N LEU A 110 -27.15 35.10 -41.23
CA LEU A 110 -26.68 33.74 -41.52
C LEU A 110 -25.14 33.61 -41.45
N CYS A 111 -24.40 34.60 -41.97
CA CYS A 111 -22.95 34.60 -41.90
C CYS A 111 -22.44 34.71 -40.45
N GLN A 112 -23.09 35.54 -39.63
CA GLN A 112 -22.78 35.70 -38.21
C GLN A 112 -23.07 34.42 -37.41
N THR A 113 -24.24 33.78 -37.60
CA THR A 113 -24.56 32.52 -36.91
C THR A 113 -23.64 31.39 -37.33
N THR A 114 -23.31 31.28 -38.63
CA THR A 114 -22.41 30.23 -39.14
C THR A 114 -20.98 30.40 -38.61
N ASN A 115 -20.48 31.64 -38.47
CA ASN A 115 -19.18 31.90 -37.87
C ASN A 115 -19.21 31.64 -36.36
N ALA A 116 -20.22 32.11 -35.63
CA ALA A 116 -20.37 31.83 -34.20
C ALA A 116 -20.43 30.32 -33.89
N GLN A 117 -21.11 29.53 -34.71
CA GLN A 117 -21.14 28.07 -34.60
C GLN A 117 -19.76 27.43 -34.85
N LYS A 118 -18.97 27.94 -35.79
CA LYS A 118 -17.60 27.46 -36.04
C LYS A 118 -16.64 27.86 -34.92
N ASP A 119 -16.77 29.08 -34.40
CA ASP A 119 -15.95 29.55 -33.29
C ASP A 119 -16.24 28.76 -32.01
N ALA A 120 -17.51 28.48 -31.72
CA ALA A 120 -17.93 27.60 -30.62
C ALA A 120 -17.41 26.15 -30.81
N ALA A 121 -17.64 25.53 -31.98
CA ALA A 121 -17.15 24.19 -32.25
C ALA A 121 -15.61 24.09 -32.16
N THR A 122 -14.88 25.15 -32.53
CA THR A 122 -13.41 25.17 -32.35
C THR A 122 -12.96 25.57 -30.95
N SER A 123 -13.76 26.26 -30.13
CA SER A 123 -13.43 26.49 -28.71
C SER A 123 -13.54 25.20 -27.91
N ASP A 124 -14.53 24.37 -28.19
CA ASP A 124 -14.72 23.08 -27.51
C ASP A 124 -13.61 22.09 -27.88
N VAL A 125 -13.21 22.01 -29.15
CA VAL A 125 -12.04 21.20 -29.56
C VAL A 125 -10.75 21.71 -28.91
N LYS A 126 -10.58 23.01 -28.70
CA LYS A 126 -9.43 23.57 -27.97
C LYS A 126 -9.48 23.20 -26.48
N SER A 127 -10.64 23.28 -25.84
CA SER A 127 -10.79 22.96 -24.41
C SER A 127 -10.51 21.47 -24.16
N ILE A 128 -11.10 20.57 -24.96
CA ILE A 128 -10.81 19.12 -24.96
C ILE A 128 -9.31 18.87 -25.06
N ARG A 129 -8.64 19.46 -26.07
CA ARG A 129 -7.20 19.27 -26.27
C ARG A 129 -6.34 19.79 -25.12
N THR A 130 -6.76 20.85 -24.43
CA THR A 130 -6.07 21.31 -23.20
C THR A 130 -6.28 20.37 -22.01
N LEU A 131 -7.45 19.73 -21.90
CA LEU A 131 -7.73 18.72 -20.88
C LEU A 131 -6.95 17.42 -21.15
N GLU A 132 -6.89 16.97 -22.40
CA GLU A 132 -6.06 15.83 -22.85
C GLU A 132 -4.58 16.06 -22.51
N ASN A 133 -4.02 17.19 -22.92
CA ASN A 133 -2.63 17.57 -22.59
C ASN A 133 -2.37 17.65 -21.07
N ARG A 134 -3.39 18.01 -20.27
CA ARG A 134 -3.29 18.06 -18.81
C ARG A 134 -3.37 16.66 -18.20
N LEU A 135 -4.21 15.79 -18.74
CA LEU A 135 -4.31 14.38 -18.36
C LEU A 135 -3.00 13.65 -18.66
N GLU A 136 -2.43 13.81 -19.86
CA GLU A 136 -1.15 13.22 -20.24
C GLU A 136 -0.03 13.63 -19.27
N LYS A 137 0.06 14.92 -18.91
CA LYS A 137 1.02 15.44 -17.90
C LYS A 137 0.79 14.91 -16.49
N VAL A 138 -0.42 14.50 -16.14
CA VAL A 138 -0.72 13.83 -14.86
C VAL A 138 -0.35 12.35 -14.94
N LEU A 139 -0.61 11.68 -16.05
CA LEU A 139 -0.26 10.28 -16.28
C LEU A 139 1.27 10.06 -16.33
N THR A 140 2.03 10.95 -16.97
CA THR A 140 3.51 10.88 -16.96
C THR A 140 4.05 11.03 -15.54
N ARG A 141 3.59 12.04 -14.79
CA ARG A 141 3.96 12.24 -13.37
C ARG A 141 3.55 11.06 -12.49
N TYR A 142 2.38 10.48 -12.71
CA TYR A 142 1.94 9.28 -12.00
C TYR A 142 2.89 8.11 -12.26
N ASN A 143 3.25 7.86 -13.53
CA ASN A 143 4.20 6.81 -13.90
C ASN A 143 5.61 7.07 -13.35
N GLU A 144 6.08 8.31 -13.32
CA GLU A 144 7.33 8.72 -12.65
C GLU A 144 7.30 8.41 -11.15
N VAL A 145 6.22 8.77 -10.46
CA VAL A 145 6.04 8.48 -9.02
C VAL A 145 5.92 6.98 -8.75
N CYS A 146 5.22 6.22 -9.59
CA CYS A 146 5.16 4.76 -9.50
C CYS A 146 6.53 4.10 -9.70
N ASN A 147 7.32 4.57 -10.67
CA ASN A 147 8.69 4.09 -10.89
C ASN A 147 9.63 4.45 -9.73
N ALA A 148 9.51 5.66 -9.17
CA ALA A 148 10.25 6.06 -7.97
C ALA A 148 9.83 5.22 -6.74
N ASN A 149 8.54 4.96 -6.55
CA ASN A 149 8.03 4.10 -5.48
C ASN A 149 8.52 2.65 -5.64
N LYS A 150 8.59 2.14 -6.87
CA LYS A 150 9.18 0.81 -7.16
C LYS A 150 10.66 0.77 -6.76
N LYS A 151 11.47 1.73 -7.21
CA LYS A 151 12.90 1.82 -6.81
C LYS A 151 13.07 1.85 -5.29
N LEU A 152 12.31 2.70 -4.59
CA LEU A 152 12.34 2.75 -3.12
C LEU A 152 11.95 1.43 -2.46
N ARG A 153 11.03 0.65 -3.04
CA ARG A 153 10.71 -0.71 -2.53
C ARG A 153 11.86 -1.68 -2.75
N ASP A 154 12.50 -1.63 -3.91
CA ASP A 154 13.64 -2.47 -4.25
C ASP A 154 14.85 -2.13 -3.34
N ASP A 155 15.11 -0.84 -3.09
CA ASP A 155 16.12 -0.34 -2.15
C ASP A 155 15.83 -0.80 -0.70
N ILE A 156 14.57 -0.67 -0.25
CA ILE A 156 14.13 -1.17 1.07
C ILE A 156 14.32 -2.69 1.18
N GLN A 157 14.08 -3.46 0.12
CA GLN A 157 14.36 -4.90 0.13
C GLN A 157 15.86 -5.19 0.19
N SER A 158 16.69 -4.44 -0.55
CA SER A 158 18.15 -4.57 -0.49
C SER A 158 18.68 -4.33 0.92
N LEU A 159 18.30 -3.20 1.54
CA LEU A 159 18.67 -2.84 2.90
C LEU A 159 18.17 -3.84 3.95
N ARG A 160 17.00 -4.48 3.73
CA ARG A 160 16.50 -5.55 4.60
C ARG A 160 17.37 -6.82 4.51
N ARG A 161 17.78 -7.22 3.30
CA ARG A 161 18.69 -8.38 3.11
C ARG A 161 20.05 -8.10 3.74
N GLU A 162 20.60 -6.91 3.50
CA GLU A 162 21.86 -6.47 4.10
C GLU A 162 21.78 -6.47 5.63
N LYS A 163 20.69 -5.94 6.23
CA LYS A 163 20.49 -5.98 7.68
C LYS A 163 20.46 -7.41 8.23
N VAL A 164 19.80 -8.35 7.56
CA VAL A 164 19.77 -9.77 7.98
C VAL A 164 21.17 -10.38 7.92
N GLN A 165 21.92 -10.12 6.86
CA GLN A 165 23.31 -10.58 6.73
C GLN A 165 24.22 -9.97 7.82
N GLN A 166 24.10 -8.66 8.09
CA GLN A 166 24.81 -7.97 9.15
C GLN A 166 24.47 -8.57 10.53
N GLN A 167 23.20 -8.90 10.79
CA GLN A 167 22.78 -9.54 12.03
C GLN A 167 23.38 -10.95 12.18
N GLN A 168 23.37 -11.78 11.13
CA GLN A 168 24.01 -13.10 11.15
C GLN A 168 25.51 -13.02 11.46
N VAL A 169 26.21 -12.03 10.87
CA VAL A 169 27.63 -11.76 11.17
C VAL A 169 27.81 -11.29 12.62
N HIS A 170 26.96 -10.40 13.12
CA HIS A 170 27.00 -9.93 14.51
C HIS A 170 26.85 -11.08 15.50
N GLU A 171 25.81 -11.91 15.34
CA GLU A 171 25.59 -13.07 16.19
C GLU A 171 26.75 -14.08 16.12
N LYS A 172 27.41 -14.23 14.96
CA LYS A 172 28.61 -15.06 14.84
C LYS A 172 29.78 -14.48 15.68
N LEU A 173 30.01 -13.18 15.60
CA LEU A 173 31.03 -12.50 16.39
C LEU A 173 30.71 -12.52 17.90
N GLU A 174 29.43 -12.46 18.30
CA GLU A 174 29.01 -12.66 19.69
C GLU A 174 29.29 -14.10 20.18
N ARG A 175 29.01 -15.13 19.37
CA ARG A 175 29.37 -16.52 19.70
C ARG A 175 30.88 -16.70 19.84
N GLU A 176 31.66 -16.16 18.91
CA GLU A 176 33.13 -16.23 18.94
C GLU A 176 33.72 -15.48 20.14
N THR A 177 33.22 -14.30 20.47
CA THR A 177 33.69 -13.55 21.66
C THR A 177 33.33 -14.24 22.97
N HIS A 178 32.12 -14.80 23.09
CA HIS A 178 31.76 -15.64 24.25
C HIS A 178 32.62 -16.89 24.37
N GLN A 179 32.93 -17.55 23.24
CA GLN A 179 33.85 -18.69 23.24
C GLN A 179 35.25 -18.28 23.73
N LYS A 180 35.80 -17.17 23.23
CA LYS A 180 37.10 -16.64 23.68
C LYS A 180 37.08 -16.25 25.15
N GLN A 181 35.99 -15.69 25.65
CA GLN A 181 35.83 -15.39 27.08
C GLN A 181 35.79 -16.67 27.94
N SER A 182 35.18 -17.74 27.45
CA SER A 182 35.22 -19.06 28.10
C SER A 182 36.62 -19.68 28.08
N GLU A 183 37.36 -19.57 26.97
CA GLU A 183 38.75 -20.02 26.86
C GLU A 183 39.66 -19.26 27.84
N ILE A 184 39.51 -17.93 27.95
CA ILE A 184 40.22 -17.09 28.93
C ILE A 184 39.91 -17.54 30.36
N ALA A 185 38.63 -17.81 30.69
CA ALA A 185 38.25 -18.29 32.02
C ALA A 185 38.84 -19.67 32.35
N LYS A 186 38.90 -20.59 31.38
CA LYS A 186 39.56 -21.90 31.53
C LYS A 186 41.06 -21.75 31.76
N ILE A 187 41.74 -20.91 30.98
CA ILE A 187 43.18 -20.62 31.15
C ILE A 187 43.43 -19.98 32.52
N ALA A 188 42.62 -19.01 32.95
CA ALA A 188 42.74 -18.38 34.26
C ALA A 188 42.59 -19.40 35.40
N SER A 189 41.60 -20.30 35.32
CA SER A 189 41.39 -21.38 36.30
C SER A 189 42.56 -22.37 36.34
N ALA A 190 43.07 -22.79 35.17
CA ALA A 190 44.25 -23.65 35.09
C ALA A 190 45.50 -22.98 35.65
N THR A 191 45.67 -21.68 35.39
CA THR A 191 46.78 -20.87 35.91
C THR A 191 46.70 -20.73 37.44
N GLN A 192 45.50 -20.50 37.99
CA GLN A 192 45.28 -20.48 39.44
C GLN A 192 45.61 -21.84 40.08
N CYS A 193 45.14 -22.94 39.49
CA CYS A 193 45.44 -24.29 39.97
C CYS A 193 46.96 -24.58 39.98
N ALA A 194 47.69 -24.11 38.96
CA ALA A 194 49.14 -24.22 38.88
C ALA A 194 49.85 -23.38 39.97
N TYR A 195 49.37 -22.16 40.26
CA TYR A 195 49.86 -21.37 41.39
C TYR A 195 49.58 -22.05 42.73
N ASP A 196 48.37 -22.57 42.96
CA ASP A 196 48.01 -23.28 44.20
C ASP A 196 48.83 -24.58 44.37
N ALA A 197 49.20 -25.25 43.28
CA ALA A 197 50.11 -26.40 43.30
C ALA A 197 51.55 -26.00 43.65
N ARG A 198 52.08 -24.96 43.00
CA ARG A 198 53.42 -24.41 43.28
C ARG A 198 53.52 -23.93 44.73
N ASP A 199 52.52 -23.24 45.23
CA ASP A 199 52.54 -22.68 46.59
C ASP A 199 52.39 -23.77 47.66
N ARG A 200 51.70 -24.89 47.35
CA ARG A 200 51.75 -26.11 48.19
C ARG A 200 53.14 -26.74 48.21
N ALA A 201 53.81 -26.87 47.06
CA ALA A 201 55.18 -27.39 46.99
C ALA A 201 56.17 -26.49 47.74
N ASN A 202 56.06 -25.17 47.60
CA ASN A 202 56.88 -24.20 48.34
C ASN A 202 56.69 -24.32 49.86
N ARG A 203 55.46 -24.50 50.35
CA ARG A 203 55.19 -24.75 51.78
C ARG A 203 55.82 -26.07 52.26
N GLN A 204 55.82 -27.12 51.43
CA GLN A 204 56.50 -28.38 51.77
C GLN A 204 58.02 -28.23 51.81
N ILE A 205 58.62 -27.50 50.86
CA ILE A 205 60.06 -27.19 50.86
C ILE A 205 60.44 -26.40 52.11
N GLU A 206 59.64 -25.40 52.49
CA GLU A 206 59.94 -24.59 53.68
C GLU A 206 59.76 -25.37 54.99
N ALA A 207 58.76 -26.26 55.07
CA ALA A 207 58.61 -27.18 56.19
C ALA A 207 59.80 -28.15 56.31
N LEU A 208 60.27 -28.73 55.19
CA LEU A 208 61.45 -29.59 55.17
C LEU A 208 62.73 -28.83 55.56
N ARG A 209 62.90 -27.58 55.11
CA ARG A 209 64.01 -26.71 55.55
C ARG A 209 63.99 -26.47 57.05
N SER A 210 62.81 -26.16 57.61
CA SER A 210 62.67 -25.98 59.06
C SER A 210 62.93 -27.27 59.84
N GLN A 211 62.65 -28.45 59.27
CA GLN A 211 63.00 -29.74 59.87
C GLN A 211 64.51 -29.97 59.85
N VAL A 212 65.16 -29.78 58.69
CA VAL A 212 66.63 -29.91 58.56
C VAL A 212 67.35 -28.94 59.50
N MET A 213 66.92 -27.69 59.61
CA MET A 213 67.50 -26.74 60.58
C MET A 213 67.33 -27.20 62.02
N GLY A 214 66.17 -27.78 62.38
CA GLY A 214 65.97 -28.34 63.72
C GLY A 214 66.86 -29.58 63.98
N GLU A 215 67.01 -30.46 63.00
CA GLU A 215 67.90 -31.63 63.08
C GLU A 215 69.38 -31.21 63.18
N ASP A 216 69.79 -30.15 62.47
CA ASP A 216 71.14 -29.55 62.55
C ASP A 216 71.37 -28.91 63.94
N ASP A 217 70.42 -28.13 64.47
CA ASP A 217 70.49 -27.53 65.81
C ASP A 217 70.54 -28.60 66.93
N GLU A 218 69.76 -29.67 66.80
CA GLU A 218 69.79 -30.84 67.71
C GLU A 218 71.13 -31.58 67.60
N PHE A 219 71.66 -31.76 66.38
CA PHE A 219 72.95 -32.40 66.16
C PHE A 219 74.10 -31.57 66.72
N GLU A 220 74.14 -30.25 66.49
CA GLU A 220 75.14 -29.36 67.07
C GLU A 220 75.09 -29.39 68.60
N SER A 221 73.87 -29.35 69.18
CA SER A 221 73.67 -29.44 70.62
C SER A 221 74.22 -30.76 71.20
N GLY A 222 73.84 -31.90 70.62
CA GLY A 222 74.32 -33.22 71.06
C GLY A 222 75.81 -33.46 70.77
N TRP A 223 76.37 -32.82 69.75
CA TRP A 223 77.80 -32.82 69.45
C TRP A 223 78.58 -32.00 70.48
N MET A 224 78.09 -30.81 70.84
CA MET A 224 78.67 -29.95 71.87
C MET A 224 78.58 -30.59 73.26
N GLU A 225 77.49 -31.30 73.58
CA GLU A 225 77.38 -32.09 74.81
C GLU A 225 78.45 -33.18 74.85
N LYS A 226 78.54 -34.05 73.82
CA LYS A 226 79.57 -35.10 73.75
C LYS A 226 81.00 -34.53 73.75
N ARG A 227 81.21 -33.37 73.13
CA ARG A 227 82.50 -32.66 73.14
C ARG A 227 82.88 -32.17 74.54
N THR A 228 81.93 -31.63 75.30
CA THR A 228 82.19 -31.20 76.68
C THR A 228 82.39 -32.38 77.62
N GLN A 229 81.64 -33.47 77.46
CA GLN A 229 81.90 -34.75 78.15
C GLN A 229 83.31 -35.28 77.87
N LEU A 230 83.75 -35.30 76.60
CA LEU A 230 85.11 -35.72 76.24
C LEU A 230 86.20 -34.81 76.81
N GLU A 231 85.98 -33.50 76.92
CA GLU A 231 86.96 -32.59 77.54
C GLU A 231 87.00 -32.77 79.07
N GLN A 232 85.86 -33.07 79.71
CA GLN A 232 85.79 -33.46 81.12
C GLN A 232 86.54 -34.78 81.37
N ASP A 233 86.31 -35.82 80.56
CA ASP A 233 87.05 -37.08 80.63
C ASP A 233 88.55 -36.88 80.37
N ARG A 234 88.91 -36.01 79.43
CA ARG A 234 90.31 -35.69 79.14
C ARG A 234 90.98 -34.92 80.28
N ALA A 235 90.24 -34.09 81.01
CA ALA A 235 90.71 -33.46 82.25
C ALA A 235 90.89 -34.52 83.35
N ASN A 236 89.90 -35.39 83.57
CA ASN A 236 89.97 -36.50 84.54
C ASN A 236 91.17 -37.44 84.28
N ILE A 237 91.48 -37.72 83.00
CA ILE A 237 92.64 -38.53 82.59
C ILE A 237 93.97 -37.77 82.75
N ARG A 238 93.95 -36.43 82.79
CA ARG A 238 95.16 -35.59 82.95
C ARG A 238 95.74 -35.67 84.37
N ASP A 239 94.90 -35.98 85.36
CA ASP A 239 95.26 -36.05 86.78
C ASP A 239 95.77 -37.43 87.23
N ILE A 240 95.97 -38.38 86.29
CA ILE A 240 96.53 -39.71 86.56
C ILE A 240 98.07 -39.70 86.34
N PRO A 241 98.90 -39.99 87.37
CA PRO A 241 100.35 -40.01 87.24
C PRO A 241 100.85 -41.07 86.25
N ARG A 242 101.69 -40.64 85.30
CA ARG A 242 102.30 -41.52 84.28
C ARG A 242 103.31 -42.49 84.88
N LEU A 243 103.01 -43.79 84.84
CA LEU A 243 104.01 -44.87 84.95
C LEU A 243 104.39 -45.43 83.57
N ARG A 244 105.59 -45.99 83.48
CA ARG A 244 106.44 -45.98 82.27
C ARG A 244 106.43 -47.32 81.49
N THR A 245 106.38 -47.24 80.15
CA THR A 245 107.03 -48.16 79.15
C THR A 245 106.50 -49.62 79.03
N PRO A 246 106.80 -50.39 77.94
CA PRO A 246 107.74 -50.13 76.83
C PRO A 246 107.27 -50.38 75.35
N LYS A 247 108.02 -49.76 74.41
CA LYS A 247 108.45 -50.22 73.05
C LYS A 247 107.46 -50.86 72.03
N SER A 248 107.18 -50.11 70.95
CA SER A 248 107.55 -50.37 69.51
C SER A 248 108.04 -51.78 69.13
N PRO A 249 107.65 -52.43 67.98
CA PRO A 249 107.74 -51.86 66.60
C PRO A 249 106.63 -52.27 65.57
N SER A 250 106.17 -51.40 64.66
CA SER A 250 106.69 -51.06 63.30
C SER A 250 106.35 -52.03 62.13
N ARG A 251 105.99 -51.45 60.96
CA ARG A 251 105.77 -52.04 59.61
C ARG A 251 104.46 -52.84 59.38
N HIS A 252 103.88 -52.94 58.17
CA HIS A 252 103.99 -52.17 56.89
C HIS A 252 102.92 -52.68 55.88
N MET A 253 102.20 -51.77 55.19
CA MET A 253 101.50 -51.89 53.87
C MET A 253 100.62 -53.10 53.45
N MET A 254 99.62 -52.73 52.64
CA MET A 254 99.09 -53.41 51.42
C MET A 254 98.06 -54.56 51.54
N LEU A 255 96.83 -54.22 51.07
CA LEU A 255 96.16 -54.76 49.87
C LEU A 255 95.70 -56.24 49.83
N GLY A 256 94.49 -56.45 49.29
CA GLY A 256 94.23 -57.61 48.41
C GLY A 256 93.04 -58.53 48.74
N SER A 257 91.86 -58.12 48.28
CA SER A 257 90.81 -58.94 47.63
C SER A 257 90.71 -60.47 47.81
N SER A 258 89.52 -60.87 48.27
CA SER A 258 88.56 -61.78 47.56
C SER A 258 88.45 -63.28 47.91
N ALA A 259 87.19 -63.73 47.74
CA ALA A 259 86.68 -65.04 47.32
C ALA A 259 86.70 -66.23 48.31
N GLY A 260 85.56 -66.96 48.37
CA GLY A 260 85.49 -68.33 48.91
C GLY A 260 84.25 -68.69 49.74
N THR A 261 83.11 -68.97 49.09
CA THR A 261 82.04 -69.86 49.63
C THR A 261 82.57 -71.31 49.69
N PRO A 262 82.06 -72.26 50.53
CA PRO A 262 80.73 -72.89 50.29
C PRO A 262 79.99 -73.56 51.50
N GLY A 263 78.63 -73.57 51.48
CA GLY A 263 77.73 -74.60 52.08
C GLY A 263 77.73 -74.87 53.61
N GLY A 264 76.63 -75.26 54.28
CA GLY A 264 75.23 -75.40 53.85
C GLY A 264 74.32 -75.99 54.96
N PHE A 265 73.00 -75.83 54.79
CA PHE A 265 71.91 -76.62 55.39
C PHE A 265 71.58 -76.54 56.91
N LYS A 266 70.67 -75.63 57.26
CA LYS A 266 69.55 -75.87 58.20
C LYS A 266 68.34 -75.03 57.77
N LEU A 267 67.14 -75.61 57.85
CA LEU A 267 65.85 -75.22 57.25
C LEU A 267 64.82 -75.51 58.36
N LEU A 268 63.89 -74.65 58.82
CA LEU A 268 62.82 -73.80 58.24
C LEU A 268 62.67 -72.55 59.16
N SER A 269 62.09 -71.39 58.82
CA SER A 269 61.33 -70.87 57.66
C SER A 269 61.25 -69.33 57.81
N THR A 270 60.92 -68.50 56.82
CA THR A 270 60.74 -68.67 55.36
C THR A 270 61.16 -67.35 54.66
N PRO A 271 62.44 -67.13 54.34
CA PRO A 271 62.84 -66.10 53.36
C PRO A 271 62.37 -66.45 51.93
N ASP A 272 61.81 -67.65 51.74
CA ASP A 272 61.25 -68.17 50.49
C ASP A 272 60.17 -67.30 49.86
N ILE A 273 59.39 -66.53 50.64
CA ILE A 273 58.20 -65.83 50.08
C ILE A 273 58.61 -64.83 48.99
N LYS A 274 59.70 -64.07 49.18
CA LYS A 274 60.16 -63.07 48.19
C LYS A 274 60.74 -63.71 46.93
N LEU A 275 61.57 -64.74 47.08
CA LEU A 275 62.12 -65.53 45.96
C LEU A 275 61.01 -66.29 45.21
N ARG A 276 60.00 -66.79 45.92
CA ARG A 276 58.83 -67.44 45.32
C ARG A 276 57.92 -66.44 44.61
N ASP A 277 57.74 -65.23 45.14
CA ASP A 277 57.01 -64.16 44.46
C ASP A 277 57.74 -63.66 43.20
N GLU A 278 59.07 -63.52 43.23
CA GLU A 278 59.87 -63.13 42.06
C GLU A 278 59.88 -64.24 41.00
N THR A 279 60.04 -65.49 41.38
CA THR A 279 59.93 -66.62 40.44
C THR A 279 58.51 -66.79 39.90
N LEU A 280 57.46 -66.58 40.70
CA LEU A 280 56.06 -66.56 40.23
C LEU A 280 55.78 -65.39 39.28
N LYS A 281 56.35 -64.20 39.52
CA LYS A 281 56.26 -63.05 38.59
C LYS A 281 56.98 -63.36 37.27
N ASN A 282 58.18 -63.93 37.32
CA ASN A 282 58.93 -64.32 36.13
C ASN A 282 58.23 -65.43 35.34
N VAL A 283 57.69 -66.45 36.01
CA VAL A 283 56.88 -67.50 35.38
C VAL A 283 55.61 -66.92 34.75
N ARG A 284 54.89 -66.02 35.44
CA ARG A 284 53.75 -65.31 34.85
C ARG A 284 54.14 -64.54 33.58
N LEU A 285 55.21 -63.75 33.64
CA LEU A 285 55.71 -62.98 32.48
C LEU A 285 56.14 -63.89 31.32
N ILE A 286 56.72 -65.06 31.61
CA ILE A 286 57.04 -66.09 30.60
C ILE A 286 55.75 -66.66 30.01
N THR A 287 54.77 -67.07 30.83
CA THR A 287 53.49 -67.61 30.32
C THR A 287 52.67 -66.58 29.54
N GLU A 288 52.75 -65.30 29.89
CA GLU A 288 52.12 -64.19 29.18
C GLU A 288 52.76 -64.03 27.80
N LYS A 289 54.11 -63.95 27.74
CA LYS A 289 54.89 -63.92 26.50
C LYS A 289 54.68 -65.17 25.64
N GLU A 290 54.59 -66.36 26.22
CA GLU A 290 54.23 -67.58 25.49
C GLU A 290 52.80 -67.52 24.94
N SER A 291 51.85 -66.96 25.69
CA SER A 291 50.47 -66.77 25.21
C SER A 291 50.41 -65.79 24.05
N ASP A 292 51.22 -64.72 24.08
CA ASP A 292 51.29 -63.71 23.02
C ASP A 292 52.04 -64.23 21.79
N LEU A 293 53.12 -65.00 21.97
CA LEU A 293 53.78 -65.74 20.90
C LEU A 293 52.83 -66.75 20.24
N ARG A 294 51.98 -67.44 21.02
CA ARG A 294 50.94 -68.33 20.45
C ARG A 294 49.92 -67.53 19.64
N LYS A 295 49.35 -66.45 20.17
CA LYS A 295 48.42 -65.56 19.44
C LYS A 295 49.06 -64.99 18.17
N GLN A 296 50.34 -64.61 18.21
CA GLN A 296 51.09 -64.17 17.02
C GLN A 296 51.27 -65.30 16.01
N SER A 297 51.63 -66.52 16.46
CA SER A 297 51.76 -67.69 15.57
C SER A 297 50.43 -68.12 14.94
N GLU A 298 49.31 -67.97 15.65
CA GLU A 298 47.97 -68.24 15.14
C GLU A 298 47.56 -67.18 14.11
N ARG A 299 47.84 -65.90 14.37
CA ARG A 299 47.65 -64.81 13.39
C ARG A 299 48.51 -64.99 12.14
N LEU A 300 49.76 -65.41 12.30
CA LEU A 300 50.63 -65.71 11.14
C LEU A 300 50.05 -66.85 10.32
N LYS A 301 49.62 -67.96 10.94
CA LYS A 301 48.95 -69.06 10.24
C LYS A 301 47.68 -68.63 9.51
N THR A 302 46.83 -67.79 10.12
CA THR A 302 45.61 -67.32 9.42
C THR A 302 45.92 -66.37 8.26
N VAL A 303 47.01 -65.59 8.35
CA VAL A 303 47.52 -64.77 7.23
C VAL A 303 48.13 -65.65 6.14
N GLU A 304 48.92 -66.66 6.49
CA GLU A 304 49.48 -67.66 5.56
C GLU A 304 48.38 -68.44 4.82
N ASP A 305 47.37 -68.94 5.54
CA ASP A 305 46.19 -69.60 4.96
C ASP A 305 45.39 -68.64 4.05
N GLY A 306 45.26 -67.38 4.46
CA GLY A 306 44.64 -66.31 3.67
C GLY A 306 45.39 -66.05 2.36
N LEU A 307 46.70 -65.86 2.43
CA LEU A 307 47.58 -65.64 1.28
C LEU A 307 47.62 -66.87 0.36
N ALA A 308 47.67 -68.09 0.90
CA ALA A 308 47.58 -69.33 0.11
C ALA A 308 46.24 -69.44 -0.63
N LYS A 309 45.14 -69.06 0.02
CA LYS A 309 43.79 -69.04 -0.57
C LYS A 309 43.63 -67.94 -1.62
N ILE A 310 44.28 -66.79 -1.46
CA ILE A 310 44.34 -65.72 -2.47
C ILE A 310 45.19 -66.20 -3.65
N LYS A 311 46.43 -66.67 -3.43
CA LYS A 311 47.33 -67.20 -4.46
C LYS A 311 46.68 -68.29 -5.33
N LYS A 312 45.91 -69.20 -4.70
CA LYS A 312 45.13 -70.24 -5.41
C LYS A 312 44.00 -69.68 -6.29
N LYS A 313 43.47 -68.49 -5.98
CA LYS A 313 42.40 -67.84 -6.75
C LYS A 313 42.90 -66.84 -7.80
N THR A 314 44.00 -66.14 -7.52
CA THR A 314 44.55 -65.11 -8.42
C THR A 314 45.55 -65.67 -9.44
N GLY A 315 46.19 -66.81 -9.16
CA GLY A 315 47.11 -67.47 -10.09
C GLY A 315 48.46 -66.77 -10.29
N VAL A 316 48.69 -65.63 -9.63
CA VAL A 316 49.94 -64.87 -9.67
C VAL A 316 51.04 -65.68 -8.98
N ALA A 317 52.15 -65.91 -9.68
CA ALA A 317 53.25 -66.74 -9.19
C ALA A 317 54.17 -65.98 -8.23
N ASP A 318 54.37 -64.69 -8.50
CA ASP A 318 55.26 -63.79 -7.75
C ASP A 318 54.56 -63.22 -6.50
N PRO A 319 55.09 -63.45 -5.28
CA PRO A 319 54.52 -62.88 -4.06
C PRO A 319 54.60 -61.35 -4.00
N ASP A 320 55.59 -60.72 -4.65
CA ASP A 320 55.81 -59.28 -4.55
C ASP A 320 54.79 -58.49 -5.40
N GLU A 321 54.44 -59.01 -6.58
CA GLU A 321 53.36 -58.48 -7.43
C GLU A 321 52.00 -58.57 -6.72
N LEU A 322 51.72 -59.69 -6.04
CA LEU A 322 50.49 -59.86 -5.27
C LEU A 322 50.41 -58.88 -4.08
N ALA A 323 51.53 -58.64 -3.39
CA ALA A 323 51.59 -57.67 -2.29
C ALA A 323 51.31 -56.24 -2.78
N GLN A 324 51.86 -55.84 -3.93
CA GLN A 324 51.59 -54.53 -4.55
C GLN A 324 50.13 -54.41 -5.04
N ALA A 325 49.56 -55.47 -5.63
CA ALA A 325 48.17 -55.49 -6.03
C ALA A 325 47.20 -55.40 -4.84
N LEU A 326 47.54 -56.03 -3.70
CA LEU A 326 46.76 -55.91 -2.47
C LEU A 326 46.90 -54.53 -1.82
N LEU A 327 48.12 -53.98 -1.72
CA LEU A 327 48.36 -52.62 -1.21
C LEU A 327 47.56 -51.58 -2.01
N THR A 328 47.64 -51.60 -3.35
CA THR A 328 46.88 -50.66 -4.20
C THR A 328 45.37 -50.89 -4.17
N ALA A 329 44.89 -52.08 -3.78
CA ALA A 329 43.48 -52.34 -3.52
C ALA A 329 43.05 -51.85 -2.12
N GLU A 330 43.88 -52.02 -1.10
CA GLU A 330 43.66 -51.50 0.25
C GLU A 330 43.69 -49.97 0.29
N GLU A 331 44.62 -49.31 -0.41
CA GLU A 331 44.67 -47.85 -0.58
C GLU A 331 43.38 -47.32 -1.22
N LYS A 332 42.88 -47.97 -2.28
CA LYS A 332 41.60 -47.62 -2.92
C LYS A 332 40.42 -47.84 -1.97
N ASN A 333 40.42 -48.95 -1.23
CA ASN A 333 39.35 -49.27 -0.29
C ASN A 333 39.34 -48.29 0.90
N PHE A 334 40.52 -47.86 1.38
CA PHE A 334 40.67 -46.82 2.40
C PHE A 334 40.19 -45.46 1.89
N SER A 335 40.54 -45.08 0.65
CA SER A 335 40.02 -43.87 0.01
C SER A 335 38.50 -43.89 -0.15
N LEU A 336 37.93 -45.04 -0.53
CA LEU A 336 36.48 -45.20 -0.64
C LEU A 336 35.80 -45.16 0.74
N PHE A 337 36.39 -45.77 1.76
CA PHE A 337 35.87 -45.72 3.13
C PHE A 337 35.87 -44.29 3.69
N ASN A 338 36.93 -43.52 3.45
CA ASN A 338 36.98 -42.11 3.82
C ASN A 338 35.90 -41.31 3.09
N MET A 339 35.75 -41.48 1.77
CA MET A 339 34.71 -40.78 1.01
C MET A 339 33.28 -41.19 1.43
N ILE A 340 33.06 -42.46 1.80
CA ILE A 340 31.78 -42.91 2.36
C ILE A 340 31.51 -42.27 3.72
N ASN A 341 32.52 -42.15 4.58
CA ASN A 341 32.38 -41.47 5.88
C ASN A 341 32.13 -39.97 5.70
N GLU A 342 32.85 -39.30 4.79
CA GLU A 342 32.62 -37.89 4.44
C GLU A 342 31.18 -37.68 3.94
N LEU A 343 30.72 -38.49 2.97
CA LEU A 343 29.35 -38.43 2.46
C LEU A 343 28.29 -38.75 3.53
N ASN A 344 28.57 -39.66 4.46
CA ASN A 344 27.67 -39.93 5.59
C ASN A 344 27.60 -38.72 6.54
N THR A 345 28.73 -38.07 6.85
CA THR A 345 28.71 -36.85 7.66
C THR A 345 28.04 -35.67 6.95
N GLU A 346 28.17 -35.57 5.63
CA GLU A 346 27.45 -34.58 4.81
C GLU A 346 25.93 -34.86 4.82
N MET A 347 25.54 -36.13 4.71
CA MET A 347 24.14 -36.57 4.81
C MET A 347 23.53 -36.25 6.18
N GLU A 348 24.22 -36.56 7.28
CA GLU A 348 23.78 -36.19 8.65
C GLU A 348 23.61 -34.67 8.81
N LEU A 349 24.53 -33.85 8.25
CA LEU A 349 24.43 -32.40 8.29
C LEU A 349 23.24 -31.87 7.47
N ILE A 350 23.00 -32.41 6.28
CA ILE A 350 21.86 -32.06 5.42
C ILE A 350 20.54 -32.49 6.07
N GLU A 351 20.48 -33.65 6.72
CA GLU A 351 19.30 -34.08 7.47
C GLU A 351 19.00 -33.14 8.65
N ILE A 352 20.01 -32.69 9.38
CA ILE A 352 19.85 -31.67 10.44
C ILE A 352 19.34 -30.35 9.87
N GLU A 353 19.88 -29.86 8.74
CA GLU A 353 19.42 -28.65 8.08
C GLU A 353 17.97 -28.78 7.59
N ASN A 354 17.62 -29.91 6.97
CA ASN A 354 16.27 -30.16 6.48
C ASN A 354 15.24 -30.22 7.63
N ASN A 355 15.56 -30.89 8.74
CA ASN A 355 14.72 -30.90 9.94
C ASN A 355 14.51 -29.49 10.52
N ALA A 356 15.56 -28.66 10.56
CA ALA A 356 15.46 -27.27 11.02
C ALA A 356 14.61 -26.40 10.06
N LEU A 357 14.67 -26.64 8.75
CA LEU A 357 13.82 -25.98 7.76
C LEU A 357 12.36 -26.42 7.89
N GLU A 358 12.08 -27.69 8.16
CA GLU A 358 10.72 -28.19 8.42
C GLU A 358 10.12 -27.59 9.70
N GLU A 359 10.90 -27.44 10.77
CA GLU A 359 10.47 -26.77 12.01
C GLU A 359 10.14 -25.28 11.76
N LEU A 360 10.99 -24.57 11.02
CA LEU A 360 10.74 -23.18 10.59
C LEU A 360 9.49 -23.04 9.72
N ILE A 361 9.22 -24.01 8.83
CA ILE A 361 8.01 -24.02 7.99
C ILE A 361 6.77 -24.15 8.87
N GLU A 362 6.74 -25.07 9.84
CA GLU A 362 5.58 -25.24 10.73
C GLU A 362 5.43 -24.08 11.73
N GLU A 363 6.51 -23.44 12.20
CA GLU A 363 6.41 -22.20 12.99
C GLU A 363 5.79 -21.06 12.15
N CYS A 364 6.23 -20.90 10.90
CA CYS A 364 5.65 -19.93 9.97
C CYS A 364 4.18 -20.26 9.66
N ARG A 365 3.81 -21.54 9.57
CA ARG A 365 2.46 -22.02 9.29
C ARG A 365 1.51 -21.79 10.46
N GLY A 366 1.93 -22.15 11.69
CA GLY A 366 1.16 -21.90 12.92
C GLY A 366 0.97 -20.41 13.20
N SER A 367 2.01 -19.61 12.97
CA SER A 367 1.93 -18.14 13.04
C SER A 367 1.03 -17.57 11.94
N GLY A 368 1.10 -18.13 10.73
CA GLY A 368 0.28 -17.78 9.59
C GLY A 368 -1.20 -17.99 9.84
N VAL A 369 -1.63 -19.18 10.31
CA VAL A 369 -3.04 -19.51 10.56
C VAL A 369 -3.68 -18.57 11.59
N ASN A 370 -2.98 -18.27 12.69
CA ASN A 370 -3.48 -17.33 13.70
C ASN A 370 -3.53 -15.88 13.20
N SER A 371 -2.54 -15.46 12.39
CA SER A 371 -2.54 -14.13 11.77
C SER A 371 -3.64 -14.00 10.72
N ASP A 372 -3.82 -14.99 9.86
CA ASP A 372 -4.81 -14.97 8.79
C ASP A 372 -6.24 -15.08 9.31
N SER A 373 -6.51 -15.84 10.37
CA SER A 373 -7.82 -15.82 11.05
C SER A 373 -8.19 -14.40 11.54
N TYR A 374 -7.25 -13.70 12.19
CA TYR A 374 -7.46 -12.32 12.61
C TYR A 374 -7.61 -11.36 11.42
N ARG A 375 -6.80 -11.50 10.36
CA ARG A 375 -6.90 -10.69 9.14
C ARG A 375 -8.20 -10.94 8.40
N GLN A 376 -8.70 -12.17 8.39
CA GLN A 376 -9.96 -12.56 7.75
C GLN A 376 -11.16 -12.00 8.51
N HIS A 377 -11.17 -12.08 9.84
CA HIS A 377 -12.18 -11.39 10.67
C HIS A 377 -12.15 -9.86 10.48
N LEU A 378 -10.96 -9.24 10.48
CA LEU A 378 -10.83 -7.81 10.25
C LEU A 378 -11.30 -7.42 8.84
N ARG A 379 -10.96 -8.21 7.83
CA ARG A 379 -11.44 -8.03 6.45
C ARG A 379 -12.96 -8.10 6.38
N GLN A 380 -13.57 -9.13 6.96
CA GLN A 380 -15.02 -9.30 6.94
C GLN A 380 -15.74 -8.15 7.66
N HIS A 381 -15.22 -7.71 8.81
CA HIS A 381 -15.75 -6.52 9.50
C HIS A 381 -15.66 -5.24 8.66
N LEU A 382 -14.57 -5.04 7.90
CA LEU A 382 -14.43 -3.91 6.98
C LEU A 382 -15.36 -4.03 5.76
N GLU A 383 -15.55 -5.24 5.22
CA GLU A 383 -16.52 -5.51 4.15
C GLU A 383 -17.97 -5.21 4.62
N ASP A 384 -18.35 -5.64 5.83
CA ASP A 384 -19.64 -5.32 6.45
C ASP A 384 -19.84 -3.81 6.68
N GLN A 385 -18.79 -3.09 7.11
CA GLN A 385 -18.86 -1.62 7.27
C GLN A 385 -19.00 -0.89 5.93
N ILE A 386 -18.29 -1.34 4.90
CA ILE A 386 -18.42 -0.81 3.54
C ILE A 386 -19.85 -1.04 3.02
N GLU A 387 -20.42 -2.22 3.23
CA GLU A 387 -21.77 -2.54 2.75
C GLU A 387 -22.85 -1.73 3.46
N LYS A 388 -22.76 -1.57 4.79
CA LYS A 388 -23.63 -0.64 5.55
C LYS A 388 -23.50 0.80 5.05
N SER A 389 -22.28 1.25 4.74
CA SER A 389 -22.06 2.59 4.20
C SER A 389 -22.68 2.77 2.81
N LYS A 390 -22.60 1.76 1.93
CA LYS A 390 -23.26 1.80 0.61
C LYS A 390 -24.78 1.86 0.74
N GLN A 391 -25.37 1.08 1.65
CA GLN A 391 -26.81 1.09 1.90
C GLN A 391 -27.28 2.47 2.39
N LYS A 392 -26.54 3.10 3.32
CA LYS A 392 -26.81 4.50 3.72
C LYS A 392 -26.69 5.47 2.53
N VAL A 393 -25.67 5.35 1.69
CA VAL A 393 -25.51 6.19 0.48
C VAL A 393 -26.69 6.02 -0.49
N GLN A 394 -27.06 4.78 -0.83
CA GLN A 394 -28.19 4.51 -1.73
C GLN A 394 -29.52 5.06 -1.18
N TYR A 395 -29.74 4.96 0.14
CA TYR A 395 -30.92 5.55 0.79
C TYR A 395 -30.95 7.07 0.65
N TYR A 396 -29.84 7.77 0.89
CA TYR A 396 -29.77 9.22 0.71
C TYR A 396 -29.83 9.66 -0.75
N GLU A 397 -29.24 8.90 -1.69
CA GLU A 397 -29.38 9.15 -3.13
C GLU A 397 -30.84 9.02 -3.59
N MET A 398 -31.58 8.03 -3.08
CA MET A 398 -33.00 7.85 -3.36
C MET A 398 -33.85 8.98 -2.76
N ARG A 399 -33.69 9.31 -1.47
CA ARG A 399 -34.42 10.43 -0.81
C ARG A 399 -34.09 11.78 -1.47
N HIS A 400 -32.85 11.96 -1.97
CA HIS A 400 -32.47 13.15 -2.75
C HIS A 400 -33.13 13.17 -4.14
N ALA A 401 -33.20 12.03 -4.84
CA ALA A 401 -33.89 11.95 -6.14
C ALA A 401 -35.39 12.26 -6.02
N GLU A 402 -36.07 11.69 -5.02
CA GLU A 402 -37.47 11.99 -4.69
C GLU A 402 -37.67 13.48 -4.38
N SER A 403 -36.78 14.06 -3.56
CA SER A 403 -36.80 15.49 -3.22
C SER A 403 -36.56 16.39 -4.45
N ALA A 404 -35.66 16.00 -5.35
CA ALA A 404 -35.38 16.74 -6.57
C ALA A 404 -36.57 16.71 -7.55
N GLU A 405 -37.28 15.59 -7.67
CA GLU A 405 -38.52 15.49 -8.46
C GLU A 405 -39.64 16.36 -7.84
N ALA A 406 -39.77 16.38 -6.52
CA ALA A 406 -40.68 17.29 -5.82
C ALA A 406 -40.33 18.77 -6.08
N VAL A 407 -39.04 19.13 -6.10
CA VAL A 407 -38.61 20.50 -6.42
C VAL A 407 -38.89 20.87 -7.87
N ASP A 408 -38.70 19.97 -8.84
CA ASP A 408 -39.01 20.27 -10.26
C ASP A 408 -40.52 20.37 -10.51
N THR A 409 -41.33 19.52 -9.90
CA THR A 409 -42.80 19.64 -9.98
C THR A 409 -43.29 20.96 -9.34
N MET A 410 -42.76 21.35 -8.18
CA MET A 410 -43.03 22.67 -7.58
C MET A 410 -42.56 23.83 -8.47
N LYS A 411 -41.39 23.72 -9.10
CA LYS A 411 -40.83 24.71 -10.05
C LYS A 411 -41.75 24.93 -11.24
N ASN A 412 -42.21 23.85 -11.86
CA ASN A 412 -43.10 23.90 -13.03
C ASN A 412 -44.50 24.41 -12.64
N GLY A 413 -45.01 23.99 -11.48
CA GLY A 413 -46.26 24.51 -10.91
C GLY A 413 -46.19 26.02 -10.60
N GLY A 414 -45.13 26.46 -9.94
CA GLY A 414 -44.86 27.86 -9.59
C GLY A 414 -44.80 28.77 -10.82
N MET A 415 -44.08 28.37 -11.88
CA MET A 415 -44.09 29.10 -13.16
C MET A 415 -45.50 29.19 -13.76
N SER A 416 -46.24 28.08 -13.77
CA SER A 416 -47.59 28.04 -14.33
C SER A 416 -48.54 28.99 -13.61
N ILE A 417 -48.47 29.06 -12.28
CA ILE A 417 -49.27 29.98 -11.47
C ILE A 417 -48.82 31.43 -11.67
N PHE A 418 -47.51 31.71 -11.65
CA PHE A 418 -46.94 33.05 -11.87
C PHE A 418 -47.36 33.65 -13.22
N HIS A 419 -47.41 32.84 -14.28
CA HIS A 419 -47.92 33.28 -15.58
C HIS A 419 -49.44 33.49 -15.62
N LYS A 420 -50.23 32.69 -14.88
CA LYS A 420 -51.70 32.80 -14.84
C LYS A 420 -52.23 33.94 -13.98
N VAL A 421 -51.58 34.19 -12.85
CA VAL A 421 -51.96 35.21 -11.86
C VAL A 421 -51.51 36.62 -12.29
N GLY A 422 -50.52 36.70 -13.18
CA GLY A 422 -49.91 37.94 -13.64
C GLY A 422 -48.92 38.51 -12.61
N HIS A 423 -47.90 39.23 -13.08
CA HIS A 423 -46.82 39.74 -12.25
C HIS A 423 -46.69 41.26 -12.38
N ASN A 424 -46.50 41.92 -11.23
CA ASN A 424 -46.29 43.38 -11.15
C ASN A 424 -44.79 43.75 -11.09
N ASP A 425 -43.91 42.79 -10.80
CA ASP A 425 -42.44 43.00 -10.73
C ASP A 425 -41.76 42.49 -12.00
N GLU A 426 -41.63 43.40 -12.96
CA GLU A 426 -41.03 43.15 -14.28
C GLU A 426 -39.51 42.83 -14.19
N ALA A 427 -38.83 43.34 -13.16
CA ALA A 427 -37.41 43.06 -12.93
C ALA A 427 -37.19 41.63 -12.45
N PHE A 428 -38.04 41.14 -11.54
CA PHE A 428 -38.02 39.74 -11.11
C PHE A 428 -38.45 38.79 -12.23
N ALA A 429 -39.42 39.17 -13.07
CA ALA A 429 -39.80 38.38 -14.26
C ALA A 429 -38.62 38.21 -15.24
N GLN A 430 -37.84 39.27 -15.51
CA GLN A 430 -36.62 39.17 -16.32
C GLN A 430 -35.51 38.33 -15.66
N GLN A 431 -35.41 38.35 -14.32
CA GLN A 431 -34.49 37.49 -13.58
C GLN A 431 -34.86 35.99 -13.72
N LEU A 432 -36.14 35.65 -13.68
CA LEU A 432 -36.59 34.26 -13.92
C LEU A 432 -36.41 33.83 -15.37
N LEU A 433 -36.61 34.72 -16.35
CA LEU A 433 -36.38 34.41 -17.77
C LEU A 433 -34.90 34.16 -18.10
N SER A 434 -33.97 34.77 -17.35
CA SER A 434 -32.53 34.68 -17.61
C SER A 434 -31.80 33.60 -16.81
N HIS A 435 -32.26 33.28 -15.59
CA HIS A 435 -31.61 32.30 -14.71
C HIS A 435 -32.50 31.10 -14.33
N GLY A 436 -33.78 31.12 -14.71
CA GLY A 436 -34.78 30.16 -14.25
C GLY A 436 -35.06 30.28 -12.76
N ILE A 437 -35.91 29.38 -12.26
CA ILE A 437 -36.08 29.20 -10.81
C ILE A 437 -34.93 28.36 -10.26
N THR A 438 -34.26 28.92 -9.25
CA THR A 438 -33.33 28.28 -8.33
C THR A 438 -33.97 28.21 -6.95
N GLU A 439 -33.45 27.40 -6.02
CA GLU A 439 -34.00 27.30 -4.64
C GLU A 439 -34.05 28.66 -3.92
N VAL A 440 -33.02 29.49 -4.11
CA VAL A 440 -32.94 30.87 -3.56
C VAL A 440 -34.02 31.79 -4.15
N ASN A 441 -34.39 31.58 -5.43
CA ASN A 441 -35.45 32.36 -6.08
C ASN A 441 -36.85 31.76 -5.85
N MET A 442 -36.96 30.48 -5.47
CA MET A 442 -38.23 29.77 -5.28
C MET A 442 -39.07 30.38 -4.16
N THR A 443 -38.48 30.62 -3.00
CA THR A 443 -39.16 31.25 -1.86
C THR A 443 -39.63 32.67 -2.19
N LYS A 444 -38.81 33.46 -2.89
CA LYS A 444 -39.21 34.79 -3.37
C LYS A 444 -40.34 34.72 -4.41
N LEU A 445 -40.31 33.74 -5.31
CA LEU A 445 -41.37 33.52 -6.29
C LEU A 445 -42.69 33.17 -5.61
N LEU A 446 -42.67 32.21 -4.68
CA LEU A 446 -43.86 31.79 -3.95
C LEU A 446 -44.46 32.94 -3.13
N GLY A 447 -43.64 33.77 -2.47
CA GLY A 447 -44.10 34.97 -1.77
C GLY A 447 -44.75 36.02 -2.69
N ILE A 448 -44.23 36.22 -3.90
CA ILE A 448 -44.83 37.14 -4.89
C ILE A 448 -46.16 36.58 -5.42
N ILE A 449 -46.23 35.25 -5.66
CA ILE A 449 -47.48 34.56 -6.02
C ILE A 449 -48.51 34.71 -4.89
N GLU A 450 -48.12 34.46 -3.64
CA GLU A 450 -49.00 34.56 -2.47
C GLU A 450 -49.53 35.99 -2.29
N GLN A 451 -48.66 37.01 -2.36
CA GLN A 451 -49.08 38.40 -2.30
C GLN A 451 -50.11 38.71 -3.38
N ARG A 452 -49.85 38.31 -4.64
CA ARG A 452 -50.72 38.64 -5.76
C ARG A 452 -52.04 37.87 -5.74
N ILE A 453 -52.05 36.63 -5.27
CA ILE A 453 -53.29 35.89 -4.99
C ILE A 453 -54.07 36.58 -3.87
N GLY A 454 -53.39 37.04 -2.81
CA GLY A 454 -53.99 37.84 -1.73
C GLY A 454 -54.69 39.10 -2.26
N GLU A 455 -54.00 39.89 -3.09
CA GLU A 455 -54.57 41.07 -3.75
C GLU A 455 -55.82 40.73 -4.59
N LEU A 456 -55.79 39.64 -5.37
CA LEU A 456 -56.93 39.20 -6.17
C LEU A 456 -58.11 38.71 -5.30
N VAL A 457 -57.83 38.05 -4.18
CA VAL A 457 -58.85 37.61 -3.22
C VAL A 457 -59.47 38.78 -2.49
N ASP A 458 -58.68 39.78 -2.09
CA ASP A 458 -59.18 41.00 -1.47
C ASP A 458 -60.06 41.81 -2.45
N ILE A 459 -59.62 41.95 -3.71
CA ILE A 459 -60.43 42.55 -4.80
C ILE A 459 -61.74 41.76 -5.01
N HIS A 460 -61.68 40.42 -5.01
CA HIS A 460 -62.86 39.58 -5.15
C HIS A 460 -63.84 39.77 -3.98
N ASN A 461 -63.35 39.73 -2.74
CA ASN A 461 -64.16 39.92 -1.53
C ASN A 461 -64.85 41.28 -1.51
N ILE A 462 -64.14 42.34 -1.92
CA ILE A 462 -64.69 43.70 -2.08
C ILE A 462 -65.76 43.71 -3.19
N ALA A 463 -65.51 43.07 -4.33
CA ALA A 463 -66.46 43.01 -5.45
C ALA A 463 -67.70 42.16 -5.16
N THR A 464 -67.64 41.19 -4.23
CA THR A 464 -68.75 40.30 -3.86
C THR A 464 -69.43 40.67 -2.54
N ASN A 465 -69.01 41.74 -1.85
CA ASN A 465 -69.46 42.10 -0.49
C ASN A 465 -69.31 40.96 0.54
N ALA A 466 -68.23 40.17 0.45
CA ALA A 466 -67.90 39.20 1.49
C ALA A 466 -67.27 39.91 2.71
N PRO A 467 -67.69 39.61 3.95
CA PRO A 467 -67.19 40.32 5.13
C PRO A 467 -65.72 40.00 5.41
N ALA A 468 -64.86 41.02 5.41
CA ALA A 468 -63.46 40.90 5.81
C ALA A 468 -63.35 40.64 7.32
N SER A 469 -62.59 39.61 7.72
CA SER A 469 -62.30 39.30 9.11
C SER A 469 -60.87 39.73 9.48
N PRO A 470 -60.67 40.53 10.55
CA PRO A 470 -59.33 41.01 10.93
C PRO A 470 -58.55 39.95 11.70
N LEU A 471 -57.34 39.63 11.23
CA LEU A 471 -56.34 38.88 12.00
C LEU A 471 -55.83 39.75 13.16
N LYS A 472 -55.85 39.22 14.39
CA LYS A 472 -55.09 39.77 15.52
C LYS A 472 -53.75 39.03 15.65
N PRO A 473 -52.65 39.73 15.98
CA PRO A 473 -51.42 39.07 16.42
C PRO A 473 -51.51 38.79 17.92
N ASP A 474 -51.42 37.52 18.33
CA ASP A 474 -51.23 37.20 19.75
C ASP A 474 -49.74 37.09 20.08
N SER A 475 -49.38 37.69 21.20
CA SER A 475 -48.03 37.70 21.78
C SER A 475 -48.13 37.25 23.24
N SER A 476 -46.97 36.91 23.83
CA SER A 476 -46.73 36.61 25.25
C SER A 476 -47.06 35.19 25.76
N ASP A 477 -45.98 34.46 26.01
CA ASP A 477 -45.59 33.84 27.28
C ASP A 477 -46.66 33.20 28.19
N GLY A 478 -46.48 31.88 28.43
CA GLY A 478 -47.26 31.08 29.38
C GLY A 478 -46.44 29.98 30.06
N HIS A 479 -45.34 30.35 30.73
CA HIS A 479 -44.45 29.41 31.41
C HIS A 479 -45.16 28.66 32.57
N SER A 480 -45.27 27.32 32.52
CA SER A 480 -45.43 26.51 33.74
C SER A 480 -44.89 25.07 33.62
N LYS A 481 -43.81 24.80 34.37
CA LYS A 481 -43.37 23.46 34.79
C LYS A 481 -44.10 23.10 36.12
N PRO A 482 -43.84 21.93 36.74
CA PRO A 482 -43.99 20.57 36.23
C PRO A 482 -44.81 19.69 37.21
N SER A 483 -45.24 18.49 36.80
CA SER A 483 -45.75 17.47 37.74
C SER A 483 -44.94 16.17 37.66
N ARG A 484 -44.67 15.55 38.80
CA ARG A 484 -43.87 14.33 38.97
C ARG A 484 -44.78 13.13 39.27
N GLY A 485 -44.40 11.94 38.80
CA GLY A 485 -44.45 10.73 39.65
C GLY A 485 -45.07 9.46 39.06
N GLY A 486 -44.37 8.32 39.25
CA GLY A 486 -44.89 6.94 39.15
C GLY A 486 -45.05 6.41 37.72
N ALA A 487 -44.18 5.57 37.13
CA ALA A 487 -43.46 4.36 37.59
C ALA A 487 -44.35 3.11 37.82
N ALA A 488 -44.44 2.23 36.79
CA ALA A 488 -44.65 0.78 36.94
C ALA A 488 -44.41 -0.01 35.62
N ASP A 489 -43.23 -0.62 35.53
CA ASP A 489 -42.94 -2.02 35.14
C ASP A 489 -43.61 -2.76 33.92
N LYS A 490 -42.71 -3.44 33.17
CA LYS A 490 -42.82 -4.77 32.50
C LYS A 490 -43.51 -4.99 31.14
N LYS A 491 -42.64 -5.26 30.15
CA LYS A 491 -42.57 -6.47 29.28
C LYS A 491 -43.89 -7.11 28.78
N ASN A 492 -44.06 -7.14 27.45
CA ASN A 492 -43.73 -8.35 26.65
C ASN A 492 -43.75 -8.09 25.13
N ALA A 493 -43.26 -9.05 24.35
CA ALA A 493 -43.07 -8.98 22.89
C ALA A 493 -44.10 -9.81 22.09
N ALA A 494 -44.14 -9.58 20.77
CA ALA A 494 -44.84 -10.35 19.71
C ALA A 494 -46.39 -10.35 19.79
N ALA A 495 -47.15 -10.19 18.69
CA ALA A 495 -46.97 -10.82 17.39
C ALA A 495 -47.69 -10.11 16.21
N THR A 496 -47.03 -10.19 15.06
CA THR A 496 -47.48 -10.36 13.66
C THR A 496 -48.98 -10.39 13.24
N HIS A 497 -49.21 -9.78 12.07
CA HIS A 497 -50.21 -10.07 10.99
C HIS A 497 -51.65 -9.50 11.03
N GLY A 498 -52.13 -9.11 9.82
CA GLY A 498 -53.50 -8.67 9.49
C GLY A 498 -53.54 -7.18 9.06
N ALA A 499 -53.44 -6.76 7.80
CA ALA A 499 -54.18 -7.11 6.57
C ALA A 499 -55.66 -6.66 6.57
N GLY A 500 -56.05 -5.86 5.56
CA GLY A 500 -57.41 -5.31 5.36
C GLY A 500 -57.40 -3.77 5.41
N SER A 501 -57.27 -3.05 4.29
CA SER A 501 -58.24 -2.85 3.19
C SER A 501 -59.14 -1.61 3.42
N HIS A 502 -59.16 -0.77 2.38
CA HIS A 502 -60.01 0.41 2.16
C HIS A 502 -61.38 0.43 2.84
N HIS A 503 -61.84 1.63 3.20
CA HIS A 503 -63.12 2.14 2.70
C HIS A 503 -63.14 3.67 2.56
N HIS A 504 -63.50 4.15 1.36
CA HIS A 504 -64.03 5.51 1.19
C HIS A 504 -65.38 5.61 1.90
N ALA A 505 -65.64 6.74 2.56
CA ALA A 505 -66.98 7.19 2.91
C ALA A 505 -67.11 8.68 2.58
N VAL A 506 -68.13 9.05 1.81
CA VAL A 506 -68.47 10.43 1.47
C VAL A 506 -69.81 10.79 2.13
N SER A 507 -69.76 11.83 2.97
CA SER A 507 -70.89 12.70 3.32
C SER A 507 -70.30 14.01 3.86
N GLY A 508 -70.88 15.19 3.68
CA GLY A 508 -72.14 15.51 3.04
C GLY A 508 -72.70 16.80 3.63
N ALA A 509 -72.41 17.93 2.97
CA ALA A 509 -72.89 19.29 3.26
C ALA A 509 -72.48 19.97 4.59
N SER A 510 -71.70 21.05 4.48
CA SER A 510 -72.28 22.39 4.57
C SER A 510 -71.37 23.43 3.92
N VAL A 511 -71.94 24.38 3.19
CA VAL A 511 -71.19 25.45 2.52
C VAL A 511 -70.95 26.58 3.53
N VAL A 512 -69.70 26.74 3.94
CA VAL A 512 -69.21 27.99 4.54
C VAL A 512 -68.02 28.43 3.67
N ALA A 513 -68.04 29.68 3.20
CA ALA A 513 -67.07 30.17 2.22
C ALA A 513 -65.64 30.07 2.75
N ALA A 514 -64.90 29.06 2.27
CA ALA A 514 -63.51 28.86 2.63
C ALA A 514 -62.67 30.00 2.04
N LEU A 515 -61.87 30.64 2.89
CA LEU A 515 -60.95 31.71 2.52
C LEU A 515 -60.04 31.24 1.37
N LEU A 516 -60.08 31.96 0.24
CA LEU A 516 -59.25 31.68 -0.94
C LEU A 516 -57.77 32.04 -0.78
N ARG A 517 -57.33 32.37 0.45
CA ARG A 517 -55.94 32.70 0.77
C ARG A 517 -55.21 31.45 1.27
N PRO A 518 -54.07 31.06 0.68
CA PRO A 518 -53.21 30.04 1.27
C PRO A 518 -52.84 30.45 2.70
N VAL A 519 -53.07 29.55 3.66
CA VAL A 519 -52.53 29.70 5.02
C VAL A 519 -51.20 28.93 5.02
N PRO A 520 -50.06 29.55 5.35
CA PRO A 520 -48.81 28.82 5.48
C PRO A 520 -48.95 27.78 6.60
N PRO A 521 -48.43 26.54 6.43
CA PRO A 521 -48.52 25.51 7.45
C PRO A 521 -47.90 25.97 8.76
N ALA A 522 -48.56 25.66 9.87
CA ALA A 522 -48.04 25.93 11.21
C ALA A 522 -46.82 25.04 11.51
N ALA A 523 -46.00 25.43 12.48
CA ALA A 523 -44.83 24.62 12.88
C ALA A 523 -45.21 23.19 13.32
N ASP A 524 -46.43 22.99 13.83
CA ASP A 524 -46.96 21.69 14.26
C ASP A 524 -47.38 20.76 13.08
N ASP A 525 -47.46 21.28 11.86
CA ASP A 525 -47.86 20.52 10.65
C ASP A 525 -46.68 19.73 10.05
N PHE A 526 -45.45 20.04 10.46
CA PHE A 526 -44.27 19.22 10.23
C PHE A 526 -44.14 18.19 11.35
N GLY A 527 -44.97 17.14 11.27
CA GLY A 527 -44.85 15.98 12.15
C GLY A 527 -43.48 15.33 12.00
N ASP A 528 -42.63 15.51 13.01
CA ASP A 528 -41.25 15.04 13.03
C ASP A 528 -41.18 13.51 12.94
N SER A 529 -40.86 13.03 11.73
CA SER A 529 -40.63 11.62 11.43
C SER A 529 -39.13 11.33 11.21
N ASP A 530 -38.24 12.28 11.50
CA ASP A 530 -36.81 12.05 11.57
C ASP A 530 -36.47 11.76 13.06
N ASN A 531 -36.85 10.56 13.52
CA ASN A 531 -36.32 9.98 14.77
C ASN A 531 -34.85 9.58 14.56
N ASP A 532 -34.01 10.59 14.37
CA ASP A 532 -32.56 10.48 14.30
C ASP A 532 -32.05 10.01 15.66
N GLU A 533 -31.76 8.71 15.75
CA GLU A 533 -30.80 8.22 16.73
C GLU A 533 -29.54 9.07 16.63
N GLN A 534 -28.99 9.50 17.78
CA GLN A 534 -27.83 10.39 17.85
C GLN A 534 -26.56 9.66 17.36
N ASP A 535 -26.43 9.49 16.06
CA ASP A 535 -25.27 8.92 15.39
C ASP A 535 -24.12 9.93 15.53
N GLU A 536 -23.20 9.61 16.43
CA GLU A 536 -22.06 10.42 16.85
C GLU A 536 -21.31 10.99 15.63
N LEU A 537 -21.42 12.32 15.44
CA LEU A 537 -20.88 13.02 14.28
C LEU A 537 -19.38 12.72 14.13
N VAL A 538 -19.02 11.84 13.20
CA VAL A 538 -17.63 11.36 12.99
C VAL A 538 -16.76 12.50 12.45
N ARG A 539 -16.33 13.37 13.35
CA ARG A 539 -15.29 14.36 13.09
C ARG A 539 -13.96 13.62 12.89
N PRO A 540 -13.20 13.92 11.82
CA PRO A 540 -11.84 13.42 11.68
C PRO A 540 -11.02 13.75 12.93
N CYS A 541 -10.53 12.72 13.62
CA CYS A 541 -9.78 12.92 14.87
C CYS A 541 -8.54 13.79 14.62
N LYS A 542 -8.29 14.74 15.51
CA LYS A 542 -7.05 15.54 15.44
C LYS A 542 -5.88 14.66 15.89
N ILE A 543 -4.69 15.01 15.40
CA ILE A 543 -3.44 14.30 15.73
C ILE A 543 -3.17 14.26 17.25
N SER A 544 -3.60 15.29 18.00
CA SER A 544 -3.63 15.31 19.47
C SER A 544 -4.35 14.10 20.07
N ASP A 545 -5.54 13.80 19.54
CA ASP A 545 -6.48 12.84 20.12
C ASP A 545 -6.00 11.40 19.89
N ILE A 546 -5.27 11.18 18.78
CA ILE A 546 -4.59 9.93 18.46
C ILE A 546 -3.37 9.74 19.38
N GLN A 547 -2.60 10.79 19.63
CA GLN A 547 -1.44 10.75 20.55
C GLN A 547 -1.89 10.48 21.99
N GLU A 548 -2.97 11.10 22.47
CA GLU A 548 -3.52 10.89 23.81
C GLU A 548 -4.07 9.46 24.01
N LYS A 549 -4.80 8.92 23.02
CA LYS A 549 -5.26 7.52 23.03
C LYS A 549 -4.08 6.54 22.99
N THR A 550 -3.01 6.86 22.27
CA THR A 550 -1.79 6.04 22.22
C THR A 550 -1.05 6.06 23.57
N ALA A 551 -0.89 7.23 24.19
CA ALA A 551 -0.30 7.36 25.52
C ALA A 551 -1.11 6.60 26.59
N SER A 552 -2.43 6.68 26.55
CA SER A 552 -3.35 5.97 27.45
C SER A 552 -3.25 4.44 27.30
N SER A 553 -3.08 3.94 26.07
CA SER A 553 -2.86 2.52 25.78
C SER A 553 -1.52 2.01 26.35
N VAL A 554 -0.45 2.82 26.24
CA VAL A 554 0.86 2.51 26.81
C VAL A 554 0.83 2.54 28.35
N GLY A 555 0.08 3.48 28.95
CA GLY A 555 -0.14 3.53 30.41
C GLY A 555 -0.78 2.25 30.94
N ARG A 556 -1.88 1.79 30.32
CA ARG A 556 -2.59 0.56 30.74
C ARG A 556 -1.77 -0.73 30.59
N ARG A 557 -0.69 -0.74 29.80
CA ARG A 557 0.25 -1.88 29.74
C ARG A 557 1.21 -1.96 30.93
N LYS A 558 1.41 -0.88 31.69
CA LYS A 558 2.28 -0.88 32.90
C LYS A 558 1.58 -1.31 34.19
N GLU A 559 0.24 -1.34 34.22
CA GLU A 559 -0.55 -1.60 35.44
C GLU A 559 -1.04 -3.05 35.63
N LYS A 560 -0.57 -4.03 34.86
CA LYS A 560 -0.89 -5.45 35.13
C LYS A 560 0.11 -6.06 36.13
N PRO A 561 -0.26 -6.29 37.41
CA PRO A 561 0.62 -6.96 38.35
C PRO A 561 0.80 -8.44 37.98
N ASN A 562 2.02 -8.91 38.15
CA ASN A 562 2.47 -10.25 37.76
C ASN A 562 1.85 -11.32 38.70
N ARG A 563 0.81 -12.03 38.25
CA ARG A 563 0.18 -13.12 39.02
C ARG A 563 0.82 -14.46 38.68
N SER A 564 1.98 -14.71 39.30
CA SER A 564 2.65 -16.01 39.31
C SER A 564 1.69 -17.13 39.72
N LYS A 565 1.65 -18.22 38.94
CA LYS A 565 1.00 -19.47 39.35
C LYS A 565 2.03 -20.47 39.85
N ARG A 566 1.63 -21.05 40.97
CA ARG A 566 2.15 -22.24 41.63
C ARG A 566 1.68 -23.49 40.89
#